data_AF-A0A7Y5SGI0-F1
#
_entry.id   AF-A0A7Y5SGI0-F1
#
_cell.length_a   1.000
_cell.length_b   1.000
_cell.length_c   1.000
_cell.angle_alpha   90.00
_cell.angle_beta   90.00
_cell.angle_gamma   90.00
#
_symmetry.space_group_name_H-M   'P 1'
#
loop_
_entity.id
_entity.type
_entity.pdbx_description
1 polymer ?
#
loop_
_entity_poly.entity_id
_entity_poly.type
_entity_poly.pdbx_seq_one_letter_code
_entity_poly.pdbx_strand_id
1 'polypeptide(L)'
;MATGRATAMPVGRPRLRIATRSGTVRLVAEERADFVFETRKAWIVGVHVGEDGVVWPELDKDSRSLEVRCPRGTSVVVGAESASVEFDGEFGHVSVSTGSGSIRL
;
A
#
# COMPACT_ATOMS: atom_id res chain seq x y z
N MET A 1 20.60 -1.80 9.18
CA MET A 1 19.93 -2.13 7.90
C MET A 1 19.08 -0.92 7.53
N ALA A 2 19.21 -0.38 6.31
CA ALA A 2 18.50 0.85 5.93
C ALA A 2 17.04 0.53 5.58
N THR A 3 16.08 1.07 6.33
CA THR A 3 14.63 1.00 6.06
C THR A 3 14.27 1.92 4.90
N GLY A 4 13.36 1.49 4.01
CA GLY A 4 12.84 2.36 2.95
C GLY A 4 11.60 3.07 3.43
N ARG A 5 11.55 4.40 3.27
CA ARG A 5 10.38 5.21 3.57
C ARG A 5 10.11 6.21 2.46
N ALA A 6 8.85 6.35 2.08
CA ALA A 6 8.43 7.41 1.16
C ALA A 6 7.05 7.93 1.54
N THR A 7 6.77 9.18 1.16
CA THR A 7 5.52 9.86 1.48
C THR A 7 4.90 10.43 0.22
N ALA A 8 3.58 10.38 0.11
CA ALA A 8 2.82 11.06 -0.94
C ALA A 8 1.64 11.82 -0.37
N MET A 9 1.40 13.02 -0.90
CA MET A 9 0.19 13.79 -0.63
C MET A 9 -0.82 13.50 -1.73
N PRO A 10 -1.99 12.94 -1.40
CA PRO A 10 -3.02 12.70 -2.40
C PRO A 10 -3.74 13.99 -2.78
N VAL A 11 -4.38 13.99 -3.95
CA VAL A 11 -5.34 15.02 -4.37
C VAL A 11 -6.76 14.45 -4.34
N GLY A 12 -7.71 15.22 -3.81
CA GLY A 12 -9.13 14.83 -3.80
C GLY A 12 -9.43 13.61 -2.93
N ARG A 13 -10.17 12.63 -3.49
CA ARG A 13 -10.49 11.35 -2.81
C ARG A 13 -9.44 10.30 -3.18
N PRO A 14 -8.48 10.00 -2.31
CA PRO A 14 -7.37 9.13 -2.67
C PRO A 14 -7.78 7.69 -2.95
N ARG A 15 -7.09 7.10 -3.91
CA ARG A 15 -7.13 5.66 -4.19
C ARG A 15 -5.73 5.07 -4.05
N LEU A 16 -5.57 4.05 -3.24
CA LEU A 16 -4.31 3.34 -3.07
C LEU A 16 -4.26 2.13 -4.00
N ARG A 17 -3.19 2.00 -4.78
CA ARG A 17 -2.93 0.80 -5.57
C ARG A 17 -1.62 0.15 -5.12
N ILE A 18 -1.70 -1.14 -4.77
CA ILE A 18 -0.54 -1.96 -4.43
C ILE A 18 -0.50 -3.18 -5.34
N ALA A 19 0.67 -3.45 -5.90
CA ALA A 19 0.96 -4.69 -6.58
C ALA A 19 2.17 -5.35 -5.90
N THR A 20 2.04 -6.60 -5.51
CA THR A 20 3.14 -7.40 -4.97
C THR A 20 3.08 -8.81 -5.49
N ARG A 21 4.24 -9.43 -5.70
CA ARG A 21 4.30 -10.85 -6.07
C ARG A 21 4.26 -11.74 -4.83
N SER A 22 4.98 -11.39 -3.77
CA SER A 22 4.96 -12.17 -2.53
C SER A 22 5.30 -11.33 -1.30
N GLY A 23 5.04 -11.87 -0.11
CA GLY A 23 5.36 -11.21 1.15
C GLY A 23 4.12 -10.82 1.96
N THR A 24 4.19 -9.66 2.64
CA THR A 24 3.12 -9.21 3.53
C THR A 24 2.78 -7.75 3.25
N VAL A 25 1.54 -7.46 2.93
CA VAL A 25 1.06 -6.09 2.77
C VAL A 25 0.24 -5.76 4.00
N ARG A 26 0.69 -4.80 4.81
CA ARG A 26 -0.08 -4.28 5.94
C ARG A 26 -0.56 -2.88 5.62
N LEU A 27 -1.86 -2.67 5.72
CA LEU A 27 -2.52 -1.42 5.41
C LEU A 27 -3.15 -0.88 6.69
N VAL A 28 -2.84 0.36 7.04
CA VAL A 28 -3.36 1.03 8.23
C VAL A 28 -4.06 2.33 7.81
N ALA A 29 -5.38 2.39 8.01
CA ALA A 29 -6.18 3.58 7.80
C ALA A 29 -6.31 4.36 9.12
N GLU A 30 -5.72 5.55 9.17
CA GLU A 30 -5.67 6.40 10.37
C GLU A 30 -6.03 7.87 10.04
N GLU A 31 -6.28 8.70 11.06
CA GLU A 31 -6.55 10.12 10.88
C GLU A 31 -5.29 10.87 10.41
N ARG A 32 -5.11 10.94 9.09
CA ARG A 32 -3.96 11.56 8.43
C ARG A 32 -4.34 12.17 7.09
N ALA A 33 -3.45 13.02 6.57
CA ALA A 33 -3.59 13.66 5.26
C ALA A 33 -2.63 13.07 4.20
N ASP A 34 -1.66 12.25 4.62
CA ASP A 34 -0.59 11.73 3.78
C ASP A 34 -0.62 10.20 3.67
N PHE A 35 0.00 9.69 2.61
CA PHE A 35 0.37 8.28 2.47
C PHE A 35 1.80 8.11 2.93
N VAL A 36 2.06 7.14 3.81
CA VAL A 36 3.40 6.72 4.18
C VAL A 36 3.60 5.27 3.80
N PHE A 37 4.65 5.01 3.03
CA PHE A 37 5.08 3.68 2.62
C PHE A 37 6.34 3.33 3.40
N GLU A 38 6.36 2.17 4.05
CA GLU A 38 7.49 1.67 4.82
C GLU A 38 7.84 0.24 4.43
N THR A 39 9.14 -0.01 4.30
CA THR A 39 9.68 -1.32 3.92
C THR A 39 10.88 -1.65 4.80
N ARG A 40 11.03 -2.93 5.17
CA ARG A 40 12.12 -3.36 6.08
C ARG A 40 13.53 -3.11 5.55
N LYS A 41 13.69 -2.89 4.24
CA LYS A 41 14.94 -2.38 3.67
C LYS A 41 14.64 -1.29 2.63
N ALA A 42 15.64 -0.54 2.18
CA ALA A 42 15.54 0.54 1.20
C ALA A 42 15.18 0.04 -0.21
N TRP A 43 13.92 -0.36 -0.38
CA TRP A 43 13.38 -0.95 -1.60
C TRP A 43 12.41 -0.04 -2.34
N ILE A 44 11.96 1.02 -1.68
CA ILE A 44 11.13 2.04 -2.31
C ILE A 44 12.05 2.91 -3.14
N VAL A 45 11.86 2.88 -4.46
CA VAL A 45 12.62 3.70 -5.41
C VAL A 45 11.85 4.97 -5.79
N GLY A 46 10.54 4.99 -5.59
CA GLY A 46 9.70 6.15 -5.83
C GLY A 46 8.29 5.96 -5.31
N VAL A 47 7.52 7.05 -5.29
CA VAL A 47 6.07 7.02 -5.09
C VAL A 47 5.45 7.91 -6.15
N HIS A 48 4.42 7.38 -6.79
CA HIS A 48 3.71 8.04 -7.86
C HIS A 48 2.34 8.47 -7.38
N VAL A 49 1.93 9.67 -7.80
CA VAL A 49 0.58 10.21 -7.61
C VAL A 49 0.04 10.55 -8.99
N GLY A 50 -0.97 9.79 -9.42
CA GLY A 50 -1.69 10.04 -10.67
C GLY A 50 -2.56 11.28 -10.57
N GLU A 51 -2.84 11.90 -11.72
CA GLU A 51 -3.74 13.06 -11.83
C GLU A 51 -5.18 12.74 -11.36
N ASP A 52 -5.55 11.46 -11.37
CA ASP A 52 -6.83 10.91 -10.92
C ASP A 52 -6.90 10.63 -9.40
N GLY A 53 -5.85 10.99 -8.66
CA GLY A 53 -5.73 10.78 -7.21
C GLY A 53 -5.32 9.36 -6.82
N VAL A 54 -4.88 8.54 -7.78
CA VAL A 54 -4.34 7.20 -7.48
C VAL A 54 -2.89 7.31 -7.00
N VAL A 55 -2.56 6.67 -5.89
CA VAL A 55 -1.22 6.64 -5.29
C VAL A 55 -0.68 5.21 -5.35
N TRP A 56 0.56 5.03 -5.82
CA TRP A 56 1.23 3.73 -5.82
C TRP A 56 2.75 3.85 -5.59
N PRO A 57 3.35 2.94 -4.82
CA PRO A 57 4.80 2.89 -4.66
C PRO A 57 5.46 2.19 -5.86
N GLU A 58 6.67 2.63 -6.21
CA GLU A 58 7.58 1.90 -7.08
C GLU A 58 8.61 1.18 -6.20
N LEU A 59 8.70 -0.13 -6.35
CA LEU A 59 9.60 -0.99 -5.57
C LEU A 59 10.65 -1.60 -6.50
N ASP A 60 11.91 -1.66 -6.06
CA ASP A 60 13.00 -2.26 -6.84
C ASP A 60 12.89 -3.79 -7.00
N LYS A 61 12.08 -4.46 -6.15
CA LYS A 61 11.77 -5.90 -6.30
C LYS A 61 10.37 -6.26 -5.81
N ASP A 62 9.84 -7.34 -6.40
CA ASP A 62 8.43 -7.74 -6.30
C ASP A 62 8.03 -8.60 -5.07
N SER A 63 8.97 -9.11 -4.26
CA SER A 63 8.71 -10.22 -3.31
C SER A 63 8.93 -9.86 -1.82
N ARG A 64 8.17 -8.93 -1.21
CA ARG A 64 8.51 -8.32 0.11
C ARG A 64 7.34 -7.84 0.98
N SER A 65 7.67 -7.54 2.23
CA SER A 65 6.78 -6.88 3.20
C SER A 65 6.73 -5.37 2.99
N LEU A 66 5.51 -4.82 2.88
CA LEU A 66 5.20 -3.41 2.71
C LEU A 66 4.17 -3.02 3.78
N GLU A 67 4.46 -1.99 4.57
CA GLU A 67 3.48 -1.33 5.42
C GLU A 67 3.08 -0.01 4.76
N VAL A 68 1.78 0.25 4.67
CA VAL A 68 1.25 1.52 4.18
C VAL A 68 0.31 2.10 5.21
N ARG A 69 0.55 3.36 5.57
CA ARG A 69 -0.37 4.16 6.38
C ARG A 69 -1.01 5.19 5.50
N CYS A 70 -2.33 5.31 5.57
CA CYS A 70 -3.09 6.17 4.67
C CYS A 70 -4.24 6.87 5.41
N PRO A 71 -4.81 7.95 4.81
CA PRO A 71 -5.99 8.59 5.34
C PRO A 71 -7.16 7.62 5.49
N ARG A 72 -7.92 7.74 6.57
CA ARG A 72 -9.19 7.03 6.78
C ARG A 72 -10.14 7.23 5.58
N GLY A 73 -10.86 6.18 5.21
CA GLY A 73 -11.79 6.20 4.07
C GLY A 73 -11.12 6.09 2.69
N THR A 74 -9.80 5.90 2.64
CA THR A 74 -9.07 5.62 1.38
C THR A 74 -9.64 4.39 0.70
N SER A 75 -9.90 4.46 -0.60
CA SER A 75 -10.24 3.28 -1.39
C SER A 75 -8.97 2.54 -1.78
N VAL A 76 -8.94 1.21 -1.66
CA VAL A 76 -7.74 0.40 -1.85
C VAL A 76 -7.97 -0.67 -2.91
N VAL A 77 -6.99 -0.84 -3.78
CA VAL A 77 -6.87 -1.97 -4.71
C VAL A 77 -5.54 -2.67 -4.46
N VAL A 78 -5.58 -3.94 -4.05
CA VAL A 78 -4.39 -4.77 -3.82
C VAL A 78 -4.38 -5.95 -4.78
N GLY A 79 -3.32 -6.04 -5.59
CA GLY A 79 -3.00 -7.23 -6.37
C GLY A 79 -1.82 -7.98 -5.73
N ALA A 80 -2.04 -9.24 -5.40
CA ALA A 80 -1.04 -10.14 -4.82
C ALA A 80 -0.96 -11.47 -5.57
N GLU A 81 0.22 -12.05 -5.78
CA GLU A 81 0.31 -13.42 -6.33
C GLU A 81 0.43 -14.48 -5.23
N SER A 82 1.30 -14.26 -4.24
CA SER A 82 1.64 -15.19 -3.14
C SER A 82 1.90 -14.42 -1.85
N ALA A 83 0.91 -13.65 -1.37
CA ALA A 83 1.11 -12.71 -0.26
C ALA A 83 -0.02 -12.75 0.78
N SER A 84 0.33 -12.36 2.01
CA SER A 84 -0.65 -12.04 3.04
C SER A 84 -0.99 -10.56 3.00
N VAL A 85 -2.29 -10.24 3.04
CA VAL A 85 -2.77 -8.86 3.08
C VAL A 85 -3.55 -8.65 4.37
N GLU A 86 -3.15 -7.64 5.15
CA GLU A 86 -3.73 -7.29 6.42
C GLU A 86 -4.25 -5.85 6.37
N PHE A 87 -5.48 -5.64 6.80
CA PHE A 87 -6.10 -4.33 6.91
C PHE A 87 -6.33 -3.99 8.38
N ASP A 88 -6.10 -2.73 8.73
CA ASP A 88 -6.27 -2.18 10.07
C ASP A 88 -6.91 -0.79 9.94
N GLY A 89 -8.03 -0.56 10.61
CA GLY A 89 -8.79 0.69 10.54
C GLY A 89 -9.88 0.71 9.46
N GLU A 90 -10.41 1.91 9.19
CA GLU A 90 -11.56 2.09 8.30
C GLU A 90 -11.16 2.56 6.89
N PHE A 91 -11.40 1.69 5.93
CA PHE A 91 -11.18 1.96 4.50
C PHE A 91 -12.49 2.33 3.81
N GLY A 92 -12.36 2.95 2.63
CA GLY A 92 -13.48 3.18 1.72
C GLY A 92 -13.82 1.89 0.97
N HIS A 93 -13.74 1.92 -0.35
CA HIS A 93 -13.90 0.71 -1.16
C HIS A 93 -12.62 -0.13 -1.15
N VAL A 94 -12.70 -1.41 -0.78
CA VAL A 94 -11.56 -2.34 -0.77
C VAL A 94 -11.76 -3.42 -1.83
N SER A 95 -10.77 -3.57 -2.70
CA SER A 95 -10.68 -4.67 -3.67
C SER A 95 -9.34 -5.37 -3.52
N VAL A 96 -9.37 -6.69 -3.31
CA VAL A 96 -8.17 -7.50 -3.14
C VAL A 96 -8.26 -8.70 -4.06
N SER A 97 -7.22 -8.90 -4.87
CA SER A 97 -7.02 -10.11 -5.65
C SER A 97 -5.74 -10.81 -5.18
N THR A 98 -5.85 -12.09 -4.82
CA THR A 98 -4.69 -12.93 -4.52
C THR A 98 -4.73 -14.21 -5.34
N GLY A 99 -3.61 -14.59 -5.96
CA GLY A 99 -3.47 -15.90 -6.60
C GLY A 99 -3.34 -17.02 -5.56
N SER A 100 -2.56 -16.77 -4.52
CA SER A 100 -2.34 -17.63 -3.35
C SER A 100 -1.95 -16.77 -2.16
N GLY A 101 -2.35 -17.15 -0.95
CA GLY A 101 -2.06 -16.38 0.27
C GLY A 101 -3.26 -16.27 1.21
N SER A 102 -3.26 -15.25 2.06
CA SER A 102 -4.32 -15.02 3.04
C SER A 102 -4.72 -13.54 3.10
N ILE A 103 -6.01 -13.29 3.28
CA ILE A 103 -6.56 -11.94 3.48
C ILE A 103 -7.08 -11.88 4.91
N ARG A 104 -6.68 -10.85 5.66
CA ARG A 104 -7.20 -10.52 6.99
C ARG A 104 -7.75 -9.10 6.96
N LEU A 105 -9.02 -8.96 7.32
CA LEU A 105 -9.75 -7.70 7.38
C LEU A 105 -9.98 -7.28 8.83
#